data_AF-B5M0U3-F1
#
_entry.id   AF-B5M0U3-F1
#
_cell.length_a   1.000
_cell.length_b   1.000
_cell.length_c   1.000
_cell.angle_alpha   90.00
_cell.angle_beta   90.00
_cell.angle_gamma   90.00
#
_symmetry.space_group_name_H-M   'P 1'
#
loop_
_entity.id
_entity.type
_entity.pdbx_description
1 polymer ?
#
loop_
_entity_poly.entity_id
_entity_poly.type
_entity_poly.pdbx_seq_one_letter_code
_entity_poly.pdbx_strand_id
1 'polypeptide(L)'
;FQKIDPEVLKYCDHLHGKWYFSEIRAIFSRRYLLQNVALEIFLASRTSIFFAFPDQHTVKRVIKALPRVGVGIKYGIPQTRRASMMSPRQLMRNSNMTQKWQRREISNFEYLMFLNTIAGRTYNDLNQYPVFPWVLTNYDSTELDLSQPSNYRDLSKPIGALNPNRREHFQQRYENWDANGIPPFHYGTHYSTAAFTLNWLIRIEPFTTMFLATQGGKFDYPDRLFSSVSLS
;
A
#
# COMPACT_ATOMS: atom_id res chain seq x y z
N PHE A 1 15.64 -7.68 21.39
CA PHE A 1 15.11 -8.26 20.15
C PHE A 1 14.09 -9.32 20.52
N GLN A 2 12.80 -9.12 20.22
CA GLN A 2 11.83 -10.22 20.34
C GLN A 2 12.28 -11.35 19.41
N LYS A 3 12.20 -12.60 19.88
CA LYS A 3 12.44 -13.76 19.02
C LYS A 3 11.35 -13.76 17.94
N ILE A 4 11.75 -13.87 16.68
CA ILE A 4 10.83 -13.99 15.56
C ILE A 4 10.11 -15.33 15.69
N ASP A 5 8.78 -15.33 15.52
CA ASP A 5 7.96 -16.52 15.55
C ASP A 5 8.38 -17.52 14.44
N PRO A 6 8.79 -18.75 14.78
CA PRO A 6 9.18 -19.76 13.81
C PRO A 6 8.09 -20.10 12.79
N GLU A 7 6.81 -20.02 13.16
CA GLU A 7 5.70 -20.29 12.23
C GLU A 7 5.59 -19.19 11.17
N VAL A 8 5.82 -17.94 11.54
CA VAL A 8 5.87 -16.82 10.59
C VAL A 8 7.09 -16.95 9.66
N LEU A 9 8.25 -17.38 10.19
CA LEU A 9 9.46 -17.56 9.40
C LEU A 9 9.31 -18.58 8.27
N LYS A 10 8.43 -19.58 8.40
CA LYS A 10 8.15 -20.55 7.32
C LYS A 10 7.59 -19.90 6.06
N TYR A 11 6.91 -18.76 6.20
CA TYR A 11 6.35 -17.97 5.11
C TYR A 11 7.25 -16.83 4.66
N CYS A 12 8.41 -16.64 5.31
CA CYS A 12 9.41 -15.69 4.84
C CYS A 12 10.17 -16.29 3.65
N ASP A 13 9.69 -15.96 2.46
CA ASP A 13 10.42 -16.27 1.24
C ASP A 13 11.81 -15.64 1.28
N HIS A 14 12.79 -16.37 0.74
CA HIS A 14 14.11 -15.85 0.40
C HIS A 14 15.04 -15.43 1.56
N LEU A 15 14.90 -16.02 2.75
CA LEU A 15 15.90 -15.86 3.84
C LEU A 15 17.34 -16.14 3.37
N HIS A 16 17.50 -17.10 2.46
CA HIS A 16 18.76 -17.42 1.78
C HIS A 16 18.62 -17.28 0.25
N GLY A 17 17.92 -16.23 -0.19
CA GLY A 17 17.59 -15.99 -1.59
C GLY A 17 18.80 -15.68 -2.47
N LYS A 18 18.74 -16.15 -3.72
CA LYS A 18 19.66 -15.80 -4.79
C LYS A 18 18.86 -15.45 -6.04
N TRP A 19 19.21 -14.33 -6.66
CA TRP A 19 18.51 -13.83 -7.85
C TRP A 19 19.51 -13.46 -8.92
N TYR A 20 19.27 -13.93 -10.14
CA TYR A 20 20.14 -13.62 -11.26
C TYR A 20 19.80 -12.24 -11.80
N PHE A 21 20.83 -11.48 -12.18
CA PHE A 21 20.64 -10.15 -12.77
C PHE A 21 19.79 -10.17 -14.03
N SER A 22 19.83 -11.27 -14.79
CA SER A 22 19.01 -11.52 -15.97
C SER A 22 17.51 -11.65 -15.66
N GLU A 23 17.13 -11.88 -14.41
CA GLU A 23 15.72 -12.01 -13.98
C GLU A 23 15.13 -10.69 -13.49
N ILE A 24 15.97 -9.70 -13.19
CA ILE A 24 15.51 -8.40 -12.70
C ILE A 24 14.79 -7.65 -13.83
N ARG A 25 13.60 -7.11 -13.54
CA ARG A 25 12.73 -6.40 -14.50
C ARG A 25 12.47 -4.95 -14.13
N ALA A 26 12.43 -4.64 -12.83
CA ALA A 26 12.30 -3.27 -12.36
C ALA A 26 12.95 -3.11 -10.98
N ILE A 27 13.42 -1.90 -10.69
CA ILE A 27 14.07 -1.51 -9.45
C ILE A 27 13.51 -0.16 -9.05
N PHE A 28 12.94 -0.08 -7.86
CA PHE A 28 12.40 1.16 -7.31
C PHE A 28 13.06 1.51 -5.98
N SER A 29 13.46 2.78 -5.82
CA SER A 29 13.68 3.33 -4.48
C SER A 29 12.37 3.31 -3.70
N ARG A 30 12.45 2.97 -2.41
CA ARG A 30 11.32 2.86 -1.49
C ARG A 30 11.59 3.60 -0.20
N ARG A 31 10.53 3.75 0.59
CA ARG A 31 10.60 4.18 1.97
C ARG A 31 10.42 2.99 2.90
N TYR A 32 11.09 3.01 4.05
CA TYR A 32 10.81 2.12 5.17
C TYR A 32 10.71 2.99 6.42
N LEU A 33 9.62 2.84 7.19
CA LEU A 33 9.32 3.72 8.33
C LEU A 33 9.42 5.22 7.96
N LEU A 34 8.85 5.57 6.81
CA LEU A 34 8.86 6.91 6.20
C LEU A 34 10.24 7.46 5.77
N GLN A 35 11.33 6.70 5.96
CA GLN A 35 12.68 7.10 5.58
C GLN A 35 13.05 6.57 4.18
N ASN A 36 13.72 7.37 3.35
CA ASN A 36 14.16 7.00 1.99
C ASN A 36 15.39 6.07 2.01
N VAL A 37 15.28 4.93 2.69
CA VAL A 37 16.38 4.00 2.97
C VAL A 37 16.09 2.58 2.47
N ALA A 38 15.12 2.42 1.57
CA ALA A 38 14.75 1.10 1.06
C ALA A 38 14.75 1.03 -0.47
N LEU A 39 14.70 -0.20 -0.98
CA LEU A 39 14.66 -0.55 -2.39
C LEU A 39 13.77 -1.78 -2.57
N GLU A 40 13.03 -1.83 -3.67
CA GLU A 40 12.29 -3.01 -4.09
C GLU A 40 12.70 -3.43 -5.50
N ILE A 41 12.95 -4.73 -5.66
CA ILE A 41 13.38 -5.36 -6.90
C ILE A 41 12.27 -6.28 -7.39
N PHE A 42 11.80 -6.08 -8.62
CA PHE A 42 10.78 -6.91 -9.26
C PHE A 42 11.43 -7.86 -10.26
N LEU A 43 10.99 -9.12 -10.22
CA LEU A 43 11.55 -10.21 -11.00
C LEU A 43 10.65 -10.61 -12.17
N ALA A 44 11.22 -11.41 -13.09
CA ALA A 44 10.49 -12.00 -14.21
C ALA A 44 9.35 -12.94 -13.76
N SER A 45 9.50 -13.59 -12.60
CA SER A 45 8.48 -14.43 -11.94
C SER A 45 7.24 -13.67 -11.46
N ARG A 46 7.21 -12.34 -11.62
CA ARG A 46 6.18 -11.43 -11.08
C ARG A 46 6.16 -11.32 -9.55
N THR A 47 7.16 -11.87 -8.87
CA THR A 47 7.42 -11.61 -7.45
C THR A 47 8.31 -10.38 -7.28
N SER A 48 8.39 -9.84 -6.06
CA SER A 48 9.31 -8.76 -5.70
C SER A 48 9.94 -8.99 -4.35
N ILE A 49 11.13 -8.40 -4.15
CA ILE A 49 11.87 -8.47 -2.89
C ILE A 49 12.14 -7.06 -2.42
N PHE A 50 11.95 -6.83 -1.13
CA PHE A 50 12.13 -5.55 -0.48
C PHE A 50 13.31 -5.59 0.48
N PHE A 51 14.20 -4.60 0.38
CA PHE A 51 15.33 -4.43 1.27
C PHE A 51 15.31 -3.04 1.90
N ALA A 52 15.46 -2.98 3.23
CA ALA A 52 15.77 -1.77 3.96
C ALA A 52 17.27 -1.71 4.27
N PHE A 53 17.85 -0.52 4.23
CA PHE A 53 19.26 -0.25 4.43
C PHE A 53 19.45 0.79 5.55
N PRO A 54 20.66 0.95 6.09
CA PRO A 54 20.92 1.94 7.14
C PRO A 54 20.71 3.38 6.69
N ASP A 55 20.96 3.69 5.42
CA ASP A 55 20.97 5.07 4.92
C ASP A 55 20.72 5.15 3.39
N GLN A 56 20.36 6.36 2.93
CA GLN A 56 20.07 6.62 1.51
C GLN A 56 21.31 6.50 0.60
N HIS A 57 22.50 6.77 1.12
CA HIS A 57 23.74 6.66 0.34
C HIS A 57 24.02 5.18 -0.01
N THR A 58 23.77 4.26 0.92
CA THR A 58 23.83 2.82 0.69
C THR A 58 22.84 2.37 -0.38
N VAL A 59 21.58 2.82 -0.34
CA VAL A 59 20.59 2.54 -1.41
C VAL A 59 21.12 2.96 -2.79
N LYS A 60 21.69 4.17 -2.89
CA LYS A 60 22.26 4.67 -4.16
C LYS A 60 23.44 3.80 -4.64
N ARG A 61 24.31 3.34 -3.74
CA ARG A 61 25.42 2.42 -4.08
C ARG A 61 24.90 1.09 -4.61
N VAL A 62 23.89 0.51 -3.98
CA VAL A 62 23.26 -0.74 -4.42
C VAL A 62 22.64 -0.59 -5.81
N ILE A 63 21.85 0.47 -6.05
CA ILE A 63 21.26 0.74 -7.37
C ILE A 63 22.34 0.91 -8.46
N LYS A 64 23.49 1.50 -8.12
CA LYS A 64 24.63 1.63 -9.05
C LYS A 64 25.23 0.27 -9.44
N ALA A 65 25.24 -0.70 -8.53
CA ALA A 65 25.75 -2.06 -8.78
C ALA A 65 24.73 -2.94 -9.52
N LEU A 66 23.43 -2.67 -9.41
CA LEU A 66 22.37 -3.45 -10.07
C LEU A 66 22.24 -3.15 -11.59
N PRO A 67 21.58 -4.05 -12.35
CA PRO A 67 21.29 -3.86 -13.77
C PRO A 67 20.52 -2.57 -14.08
N ARG A 68 20.72 -2.03 -15.29
CA ARG A 68 20.10 -0.78 -15.75
C ARG A 68 18.66 -0.98 -16.24
N VAL A 69 17.79 -1.53 -15.39
CA VAL A 69 16.38 -1.81 -15.76
C VAL A 69 15.42 -0.66 -15.46
N GLY A 70 15.86 0.35 -14.69
CA GLY A 70 15.00 1.45 -14.25
C GLY A 70 13.78 0.94 -13.47
N VAL A 71 12.63 1.57 -13.68
CA VAL A 71 11.33 1.19 -13.11
C VAL A 71 10.55 0.23 -14.02
N GLY A 72 11.25 -0.50 -14.90
CA GLY A 72 10.66 -1.40 -15.89
C GLY A 72 10.10 -0.67 -17.11
N ILE A 73 9.54 -1.43 -18.05
CA ILE A 73 9.05 -0.94 -19.35
C ILE A 73 7.62 -0.41 -19.32
N LYS A 74 6.84 -0.73 -18.27
CA LYS A 74 5.39 -0.58 -18.27
C LYS A 74 4.93 0.89 -18.24
N TYR A 75 5.73 1.79 -17.68
CA TYR A 75 5.30 3.15 -17.35
C TYR A 75 5.74 4.22 -18.36
N GLY A 76 6.31 3.80 -19.49
CA GLY A 76 6.82 4.75 -20.50
C GLY A 76 8.01 5.59 -20.02
N ILE A 77 8.69 5.16 -18.95
CA ILE A 77 9.86 5.83 -18.37
C ILE A 77 11.13 5.13 -18.89
N PRO A 78 12.17 5.87 -19.33
CA PRO A 78 13.42 5.27 -19.79
C PRO A 78 14.08 4.39 -18.72
N GLN A 79 14.54 3.21 -19.13
CA GLN A 79 15.21 2.22 -18.26
C GLN A 79 16.63 2.67 -17.88
N THR A 80 16.71 3.55 -16.91
CA THR A 80 17.97 4.10 -16.41
C THR A 80 18.07 3.93 -14.90
N ARG A 81 19.28 3.83 -14.35
CA ARG A 81 19.49 3.84 -12.89
C ARG A 81 18.95 5.12 -12.24
N ARG A 82 18.96 6.23 -12.97
CA ARG A 82 18.35 7.49 -12.54
C ARG A 82 16.85 7.33 -12.34
N ALA A 83 16.14 6.62 -13.23
CA ALA A 83 14.72 6.35 -13.09
C ALA A 83 14.41 5.57 -11.81
N SER A 84 15.24 4.59 -11.44
CA SER A 84 15.08 3.85 -10.16
C SER A 84 15.24 4.73 -8.92
N MET A 85 15.92 5.87 -9.02
CA MET A 85 16.14 6.83 -7.92
C MET A 85 15.18 8.03 -7.97
N MET A 86 14.22 8.07 -8.91
CA MET A 86 13.26 9.17 -9.01
C MET A 86 12.31 9.18 -7.82
N SER A 87 11.96 10.39 -7.36
CA SER A 87 10.90 10.54 -6.36
C SER A 87 9.53 10.17 -6.96
N PRO A 88 8.52 9.84 -6.12
CA PRO A 88 7.16 9.57 -6.59
C PRO A 88 6.60 10.66 -7.52
N ARG A 89 6.86 11.94 -7.20
CA ARG A 89 6.45 13.08 -8.03
C ARG A 89 7.13 13.09 -9.40
N GLN A 90 8.42 12.73 -9.45
CA GLN A 90 9.16 12.62 -10.71
C GLN A 90 8.64 11.44 -11.54
N LEU A 91 8.38 10.28 -10.92
CA LEU A 91 7.80 9.13 -11.63
C LEU A 91 6.43 9.47 -12.22
N MET A 92 5.56 10.12 -11.45
CA MET A 92 4.26 10.58 -11.94
C MET A 92 4.39 11.50 -13.15
N ARG A 93 5.27 12.51 -13.07
CA ARG A 93 5.45 13.52 -14.13
C ARG A 93 6.04 12.95 -15.42
N ASN A 94 6.93 11.96 -15.33
CA ASN A 94 7.62 11.39 -16.50
C ASN A 94 6.92 10.14 -17.07
N SER A 95 5.87 9.65 -16.42
CA SER A 95 5.10 8.49 -16.87
C SER A 95 4.05 8.90 -17.91
N ASN A 96 3.72 7.98 -18.83
CA ASN A 96 2.60 8.15 -19.76
C ASN A 96 1.29 7.49 -19.29
N MET A 97 1.29 6.91 -18.08
CA MET A 97 0.16 6.11 -17.57
C MET A 97 -1.12 6.94 -17.38
N THR A 98 -1.02 8.22 -17.01
CA THR A 98 -2.19 9.10 -16.88
C THR A 98 -2.90 9.28 -18.22
N GLN A 99 -2.15 9.51 -19.30
CA GLN A 99 -2.71 9.68 -20.64
C GLN A 99 -3.32 8.36 -21.13
N LYS A 100 -2.67 7.22 -20.89
CA LYS A 100 -3.23 5.90 -21.19
C LYS A 100 -4.56 5.66 -20.49
N TRP A 101 -4.63 5.99 -19.20
CA TRP A 101 -5.86 5.87 -18.42
C TRP A 101 -6.98 6.78 -18.96
N GLN A 102 -6.68 8.05 -19.26
CA GLN A 102 -7.64 8.98 -19.84
C GLN A 102 -8.16 8.51 -21.22
N ARG A 103 -7.30 7.85 -22.01
CA ARG A 103 -7.65 7.24 -23.30
C ARG A 103 -8.30 5.86 -23.17
N ARG A 104 -8.50 5.36 -21.94
CA ARG A 104 -9.05 4.02 -21.65
C ARG A 104 -8.21 2.86 -22.19
N GLU A 105 -6.92 3.09 -22.43
CA GLU A 105 -5.95 2.04 -22.78
C GLU A 105 -5.60 1.16 -21.56
N ILE A 106 -5.85 1.66 -20.35
CA ILE A 106 -5.75 0.92 -19.08
C ILE A 106 -6.98 1.22 -18.21
N SER A 107 -7.36 0.25 -17.39
CA SER A 107 -8.49 0.33 -16.47
C SER A 107 -8.22 1.24 -15.26
N ASN A 108 -9.29 1.59 -14.53
CA ASN A 108 -9.19 2.28 -13.23
C ASN A 108 -8.35 1.47 -12.24
N PHE A 109 -8.50 0.14 -12.22
CA PHE A 109 -7.74 -0.75 -11.35
C PHE A 109 -6.24 -0.68 -11.65
N GLU A 110 -5.85 -0.80 -12.91
CA GLU A 110 -4.44 -0.73 -13.33
C GLU A 110 -3.83 0.64 -13.03
N TYR A 111 -4.60 1.71 -13.23
CA TYR A 111 -4.12 3.06 -12.93
C TYR A 111 -3.96 3.29 -11.41
N LEU A 112 -4.90 2.83 -10.58
CA LEU A 112 -4.77 2.85 -9.13
C LEU A 112 -3.58 2.01 -8.64
N MET A 113 -3.34 0.84 -9.24
CA MET A 113 -2.15 0.04 -8.95
C MET A 113 -0.86 0.75 -9.33
N PHE A 114 -0.83 1.45 -10.46
CA PHE A 114 0.29 2.30 -10.86
C PHE A 114 0.54 3.41 -9.81
N LEU A 115 -0.49 4.15 -9.42
CA LEU A 115 -0.39 5.22 -8.43
C LEU A 115 0.14 4.69 -7.08
N ASN A 116 -0.39 3.57 -6.61
CA ASN A 116 0.11 2.89 -5.40
C ASN A 116 1.60 2.54 -5.54
N THR A 117 1.99 1.92 -6.65
CA THR A 117 3.38 1.46 -6.89
C THR A 117 4.37 2.64 -6.91
N ILE A 118 4.05 3.74 -7.59
CA ILE A 118 4.94 4.90 -7.65
C ILE A 118 4.96 5.71 -6.36
N ALA A 119 3.89 5.65 -5.55
CA ALA A 119 3.86 6.24 -4.21
C ALA A 119 4.71 5.45 -3.20
N GLY A 120 5.22 4.28 -3.59
CA GLY A 120 6.05 3.40 -2.78
C GLY A 120 5.27 2.36 -1.99
N ARG A 121 3.97 2.16 -2.30
CA ARG A 121 3.17 1.09 -1.70
C ARG A 121 3.63 -0.27 -2.25
N THR A 122 3.61 -1.29 -1.41
CA THR A 122 4.11 -2.64 -1.72
C THR A 122 3.37 -3.70 -0.91
N TYR A 123 3.36 -4.93 -1.42
CA TYR A 123 2.87 -6.11 -0.69
C TYR A 123 3.88 -6.62 0.34
N ASN A 124 5.16 -6.25 0.23
CA ASN A 124 6.24 -6.70 1.12
C ASN A 124 6.29 -5.98 2.48
N ASP A 125 5.59 -4.85 2.63
CA ASP A 125 5.45 -4.12 3.88
C ASP A 125 3.97 -3.79 4.10
N LEU A 126 3.34 -4.52 5.03
CA LEU A 126 1.91 -4.36 5.32
C LEU A 126 1.56 -2.98 5.89
N ASN A 127 2.52 -2.21 6.42
CA ASN A 127 2.30 -0.83 6.84
C ASN A 127 2.20 0.13 5.65
N GLN A 128 2.62 -0.32 4.46
CA GLN A 128 2.61 0.43 3.21
C GLN A 128 1.81 -0.33 2.13
N TYR A 129 0.81 -1.12 2.54
CA TYR A 129 -0.03 -1.89 1.63
C TYR A 129 -0.77 -0.99 0.62
N PRO A 130 -1.02 -1.45 -0.63
CA PRO A 130 -1.80 -0.71 -1.60
C PRO A 130 -3.18 -0.31 -1.09
N VAL A 131 -3.63 0.90 -1.45
CA VAL A 131 -4.87 1.50 -1.00
C VAL A 131 -5.81 1.68 -2.18
N PHE A 132 -7.05 1.23 -1.98
CA PHE A 132 -8.16 1.40 -2.92
C PHE A 132 -9.32 2.12 -2.22
N PRO A 133 -10.08 2.97 -2.93
CA PRO A 133 -11.26 3.58 -2.37
C PRO A 133 -12.39 2.55 -2.25
N TRP A 134 -13.20 2.67 -1.19
CA TRP A 134 -14.56 2.16 -1.23
C TRP A 134 -15.31 2.81 -2.39
N VAL A 135 -16.05 2.03 -3.17
CA VAL A 135 -16.78 2.54 -4.34
C VAL A 135 -18.28 2.44 -4.12
N LEU A 136 -18.76 1.31 -3.61
CA LEU A 136 -20.17 1.08 -3.34
C LEU A 136 -20.52 1.49 -1.91
N THR A 137 -21.76 1.89 -1.71
CA THR A 137 -22.34 2.26 -0.40
C THR A 137 -23.46 1.34 0.04
N ASN A 138 -24.08 0.60 -0.89
CA ASN A 138 -25.21 -0.28 -0.65
C ASN A 138 -24.74 -1.75 -0.61
N TYR A 139 -24.79 -2.35 0.57
CA TYR A 139 -24.44 -3.76 0.81
C TYR A 139 -25.60 -4.58 1.41
N ASP A 140 -26.78 -3.97 1.49
CA ASP A 140 -27.95 -4.57 2.15
C ASP A 140 -29.02 -5.02 1.14
N SER A 141 -29.06 -4.36 -0.03
CA SER A 141 -30.03 -4.70 -1.08
C SER A 141 -29.70 -6.03 -1.74
N THR A 142 -30.72 -6.82 -2.06
CA THR A 142 -30.58 -8.10 -2.78
C THR A 142 -30.12 -7.90 -4.22
N GLU A 143 -30.49 -6.77 -4.82
CA GLU A 143 -30.06 -6.36 -6.16
C GLU A 143 -29.36 -5.00 -6.09
N LEU A 144 -28.29 -4.87 -6.88
CA LEU A 144 -27.47 -3.66 -6.94
C LEU A 144 -27.56 -3.04 -8.35
N ASP A 145 -28.37 -2.00 -8.48
CA ASP A 145 -28.49 -1.22 -9.71
C ASP A 145 -27.28 -0.29 -9.88
N LEU A 146 -26.38 -0.64 -10.80
CA LEU A 146 -25.17 0.13 -11.10
C LEU A 146 -25.45 1.43 -11.87
N SER A 147 -26.68 1.68 -12.33
CA SER A 147 -27.07 2.96 -12.92
C SER A 147 -27.46 4.00 -11.87
N GLN A 148 -27.78 3.58 -10.64
CA GLN A 148 -28.21 4.48 -9.56
C GLN A 148 -27.02 5.18 -8.90
N PRO A 149 -26.94 6.52 -8.97
CA PRO A 149 -25.83 7.27 -8.38
C PRO A 149 -25.74 7.13 -6.85
N SER A 150 -26.86 6.88 -6.17
CA SER A 150 -26.94 6.70 -4.70
C SER A 150 -26.19 5.45 -4.21
N ASN A 151 -25.96 4.46 -5.07
CA ASN A 151 -25.20 3.26 -4.74
C ASN A 151 -23.68 3.50 -4.72
N TYR A 152 -23.22 4.69 -5.10
CA TYR A 152 -21.81 5.04 -5.17
C TYR A 152 -21.39 6.03 -4.10
N ARG A 153 -20.19 5.81 -3.57
CA ARG A 153 -19.55 6.70 -2.63
C ARG A 153 -19.14 7.99 -3.36
N ASP A 154 -19.36 9.12 -2.69
CA ASP A 154 -18.75 10.39 -3.11
C ASP A 154 -17.22 10.31 -3.02
N LEU A 155 -16.56 10.10 -4.16
CA LEU A 155 -15.11 9.95 -4.26
C LEU A 155 -14.33 11.25 -3.99
N SER A 156 -15.00 12.40 -3.94
CA SER A 156 -14.37 13.69 -3.64
C SER A 156 -14.06 13.88 -2.14
N LYS A 157 -14.69 13.06 -1.29
CA LYS A 157 -14.60 13.17 0.18
C LYS A 157 -13.78 12.01 0.78
N PRO A 158 -13.05 12.23 1.88
CA PRO A 158 -12.50 11.14 2.68
C PRO A 158 -13.61 10.39 3.44
N ILE A 159 -13.33 9.15 3.87
CA ILE A 159 -14.30 8.31 4.61
C ILE A 159 -14.91 9.05 5.80
N GLY A 160 -14.08 9.69 6.62
CA GLY A 160 -14.50 10.43 7.80
C GLY A 160 -15.54 11.53 7.55
N ALA A 161 -15.59 12.07 6.33
CA ALA A 161 -16.44 13.19 5.94
C ALA A 161 -17.73 12.79 5.19
N LEU A 162 -17.98 11.49 5.00
CA LEU A 162 -19.19 11.00 4.32
C LEU A 162 -20.45 11.21 5.16
N ASN A 163 -20.38 10.91 6.46
CA ASN A 163 -21.46 11.15 7.40
C ASN A 163 -21.37 12.60 7.91
N PRO A 164 -22.42 13.44 7.73
CA PRO A 164 -22.40 14.85 8.13
C PRO A 164 -22.12 15.07 9.62
N ASN A 165 -22.76 14.31 10.50
CA ASN A 165 -22.57 14.44 11.95
C ASN A 165 -21.14 14.07 12.35
N ARG A 166 -20.59 13.01 11.76
CA ARG A 166 -19.20 12.60 12.00
C ARG A 166 -18.21 13.63 11.47
N ARG A 167 -18.51 14.24 10.31
CA ARG A 167 -17.71 15.33 9.73
C ARG A 167 -17.66 16.52 10.67
N GLU A 168 -18.81 16.97 11.17
CA GLU A 168 -18.90 18.10 12.09
C GLU A 168 -18.09 17.84 13.37
N HIS A 169 -18.23 16.64 13.95
CA HIS A 169 -17.45 16.23 15.11
C HIS A 169 -15.92 16.33 14.86
N PHE A 170 -15.44 15.79 13.74
CA PHE A 170 -14.00 15.87 13.41
C PHE A 170 -13.54 17.30 13.09
N GLN A 171 -14.40 18.12 12.52
CA GLN A 171 -14.11 19.53 12.27
C GLN A 171 -13.97 20.30 13.59
N GLN A 172 -14.91 20.14 14.52
CA GLN A 172 -14.86 20.76 15.85
C GLN A 172 -13.62 20.30 16.63
N ARG A 173 -13.26 19.01 16.56
CA ARG A 173 -12.03 18.48 17.17
C ARG A 173 -10.78 19.18 16.63
N TYR A 174 -10.72 19.40 15.32
CA TYR A 174 -9.58 20.07 14.68
C TYR A 174 -9.49 21.55 15.08
N GLU A 175 -10.63 22.24 15.10
CA GLU A 175 -10.71 23.68 15.41
C GLU A 175 -10.41 23.98 16.88
N ASN A 176 -10.91 23.13 17.79
CA ASN A 176 -10.73 23.29 19.24
C ASN A 176 -9.46 22.57 19.76
N TRP A 177 -8.49 22.30 18.87
CA TRP A 177 -7.29 21.55 19.23
C TRP A 177 -6.34 22.39 20.08
N ASP A 178 -6.28 22.08 21.37
CA ASP A 178 -5.39 22.73 22.34
C ASP A 178 -4.41 21.72 22.96
N ALA A 179 -3.49 21.22 22.13
CA ALA A 179 -2.41 20.35 22.57
C ALA A 179 -1.05 20.92 22.17
N ASN A 180 -0.24 21.29 23.17
CA ASN A 180 1.09 21.85 22.96
C ASN A 180 2.00 20.89 22.19
N GLY A 181 2.52 21.35 21.04
CA GLY A 181 3.54 20.65 20.25
C GLY A 181 3.02 19.60 19.26
N ILE A 182 1.71 19.32 19.22
CA ILE A 182 1.11 18.39 18.24
C ILE A 182 0.26 19.20 17.26
N PRO A 183 0.52 19.17 15.94
CA PRO A 183 -0.32 19.83 14.95
C PRO A 183 -1.77 19.31 15.02
N PRO A 184 -2.77 20.17 14.77
CA PRO A 184 -4.17 19.76 14.74
C PRO A 184 -4.42 18.71 13.65
N PHE A 185 -5.33 17.76 13.91
CA PHE A 185 -5.69 16.71 12.97
C PHE A 185 -7.15 16.27 13.13
N HIS A 186 -7.77 15.89 12.01
CA HIS A 186 -9.13 15.34 12.03
C HIS A 186 -9.16 13.90 12.54
N TYR A 187 -8.23 13.06 12.08
CA TYR A 187 -8.25 11.61 12.31
C TYR A 187 -7.01 11.16 13.08
N GLY A 188 -7.21 10.57 14.27
CA GLY A 188 -6.14 9.88 15.00
C GLY A 188 -5.87 8.47 14.48
N THR A 189 -6.71 7.97 13.57
CA THR A 189 -6.58 6.67 12.91
C THR A 189 -6.24 6.87 11.44
N HIS A 190 -5.52 5.91 10.86
CA HIS A 190 -5.11 5.95 9.47
C HIS A 190 -5.91 4.95 8.64
N TYR A 191 -6.19 5.27 7.37
CA TYR A 191 -7.00 4.44 6.45
C TYR A 191 -6.28 3.18 5.94
N SER A 192 -4.99 3.03 6.25
CA SER A 192 -4.14 1.92 5.82
C SER A 192 -3.19 1.56 6.96
N THR A 193 -3.33 0.35 7.48
CA THR A 193 -2.49 -0.20 8.54
C THR A 193 -2.22 -1.68 8.27
N ALA A 194 -1.14 -2.22 8.82
CA ALA A 194 -0.88 -3.66 8.75
C ALA A 194 -2.02 -4.47 9.41
N ALA A 195 -2.53 -3.99 10.54
CA ALA A 195 -3.64 -4.60 11.26
C ALA A 195 -4.91 -4.72 10.38
N PHE A 196 -5.24 -3.68 9.62
CA PHE A 196 -6.37 -3.75 8.68
C PHE A 196 -6.13 -4.81 7.61
N THR A 197 -4.94 -4.83 7.01
CA THR A 197 -4.61 -5.81 5.97
C THR A 197 -4.72 -7.25 6.48
N LEU A 198 -4.19 -7.52 7.67
CA LEU A 198 -4.28 -8.83 8.31
C LEU A 198 -5.73 -9.21 8.63
N ASN A 199 -6.53 -8.28 9.17
CA ASN A 199 -7.94 -8.55 9.48
C ASN A 199 -8.78 -8.80 8.22
N TRP A 200 -8.57 -8.01 7.16
CA TRP A 200 -9.25 -8.19 5.87
C TRP A 200 -8.95 -9.57 5.24
N LEU A 201 -7.72 -10.04 5.36
CA LEU A 201 -7.24 -11.26 4.74
C LEU A 201 -7.16 -12.45 5.71
N ILE A 202 -7.80 -12.36 6.88
CA ILE A 202 -7.65 -13.31 7.99
C ILE A 202 -7.99 -14.77 7.63
N ARG A 203 -8.73 -15.00 6.54
CA ARG A 203 -9.11 -16.34 6.05
C ARG A 203 -8.12 -16.92 5.02
N ILE A 204 -7.00 -16.26 4.78
CA ILE A 204 -6.02 -16.64 3.75
C ILE A 204 -4.64 -16.72 4.40
N GLU A 205 -3.94 -17.85 4.23
CA GLU A 205 -2.53 -17.94 4.61
C GLU A 205 -1.64 -17.16 3.62
N PRO A 206 -0.56 -16.49 4.06
CA PRO A 206 0.02 -16.52 5.42
C PRO A 206 -0.59 -15.50 6.42
N PHE A 207 -1.61 -14.73 6.02
CA PHE A 207 -2.14 -13.63 6.83
C PHE A 207 -2.79 -14.12 8.13
N THR A 208 -3.39 -15.31 8.13
CA THR A 208 -3.91 -15.96 9.35
C THR A 208 -2.78 -16.21 10.35
N THR A 209 -1.70 -16.88 9.94
CA THR A 209 -0.54 -17.15 10.80
C THR A 209 0.07 -15.85 11.34
N MET A 210 0.24 -14.85 10.46
CA MET A 210 0.77 -13.54 10.87
C MET A 210 -0.15 -12.80 11.84
N PHE A 211 -1.47 -12.85 11.64
CA PHE A 211 -2.45 -12.27 12.55
C PHE A 211 -2.36 -12.90 13.94
N LEU A 212 -2.35 -14.25 14.01
CA LEU A 212 -2.22 -14.98 15.27
C LEU A 212 -0.93 -14.63 15.99
N ALA A 213 0.21 -14.55 15.29
CA ALA A 213 1.49 -14.16 15.88
C ALA A 213 1.44 -12.76 16.51
N THR A 214 0.71 -11.81 15.93
CA THR A 214 0.53 -10.47 16.52
C THR A 214 -0.44 -10.43 17.70
N GLN A 215 -1.31 -11.43 17.83
CA GLN A 215 -2.37 -11.51 18.85
C GLN A 215 -2.10 -12.59 19.92
N GLY A 216 -0.84 -13.00 20.11
CA GLY A 216 -0.47 -13.96 21.15
C GLY A 216 -0.91 -15.40 20.87
N GLY A 217 -1.04 -15.77 19.60
CA GLY A 217 -1.33 -17.14 19.13
C GLY A 217 -2.81 -17.52 19.09
N LYS A 218 -3.72 -16.57 19.34
CA LYS A 218 -5.17 -16.80 19.30
C LYS A 218 -5.87 -15.77 18.43
N PHE A 219 -7.03 -16.16 17.92
CA PHE A 219 -7.93 -15.22 17.27
C PHE A 219 -8.45 -14.18 18.27
N ASP A 220 -8.79 -13.01 17.74
CA ASP A 220 -9.45 -11.96 18.50
C ASP A 220 -10.91 -12.36 18.81
N TYR A 221 -11.59 -11.59 19.67
CA TYR A 221 -13.02 -11.72 19.91
C TYR A 221 -13.78 -11.67 18.58
N PRO A 222 -14.76 -12.58 18.35
CA PRO A 222 -15.48 -12.68 17.09
C PRO A 222 -16.05 -11.35 16.56
N ASP A 223 -16.54 -10.48 17.45
CA ASP A 223 -17.14 -9.19 17.10
C ASP A 223 -16.13 -8.15 16.58
N ARG A 224 -14.83 -8.41 16.72
CA ARG A 224 -13.75 -7.53 16.21
C ARG A 224 -13.11 -8.05 14.93
N LEU A 225 -13.40 -9.30 14.57
CA LEU A 225 -12.90 -9.91 13.35
C LEU A 225 -13.77 -9.48 12.16
N PHE A 226 -13.15 -9.31 11.00
CA PHE A 226 -13.88 -9.02 9.79
C PHE A 226 -14.91 -10.13 9.49
N SER A 227 -16.20 -9.83 9.61
CA SER A 227 -17.29 -10.80 9.46
C SER A 227 -18.32 -10.42 8.40
N SER A 228 -18.51 -9.13 8.12
CA SER A 228 -19.48 -8.62 7.17
C SER A 228 -18.98 -7.37 6.46
N VAL A 229 -19.20 -7.29 5.14
CA VAL A 229 -18.88 -6.11 4.33
C VAL A 229 -19.76 -4.92 4.69
N SER A 230 -21.05 -5.15 4.99
CA SER A 230 -21.99 -4.09 5.41
C SER A 230 -21.59 -3.45 6.75
N LEU A 231 -20.93 -4.21 7.63
CA LEU A 231 -20.47 -3.74 8.94
C LEU A 231 -19.02 -3.22 8.96
N SER A 232 -18.33 -3.20 7.82
CA SER A 232 -16.89 -2.86 7.71
C SER A 232 -16.56 -1.39 7.49
#